data_AF-A0A6A4HL13-F1
#
_entry.id   AF-A0A6A4HL13-F1
#
_cell.length_a   1.000
_cell.length_b   1.000
_cell.length_c   1.000
_cell.angle_alpha   90.00
_cell.angle_beta   90.00
_cell.angle_gamma   90.00
#
_symmetry.space_group_name_H-M   'P 1'
#
loop_
_entity.id
_entity.type
_entity.pdbx_description
1 polymer ?
#
loop_
_entity_poly.entity_id
_entity_poly.type
_entity_poly.pdbx_seq_one_letter_code
_entity_poly.pdbx_strand_id
1 'polypeptide(L)'
;AQVLEIVQIVSSTFSLENLASGILVEAFDTSETSAKYGVPILKPTRPMMIRPQDILCTVNVQHNCANNSCNLSGTCIVQEEREKTNKTLPCMKHFNLNDRLLNTNQMRSAIYLQRLRPIIPPLDRDEAILIGATCEIEEQKKA
;
A
#
# COMPACT_ATOMS: atom_id res chain seq x y z
N ALA A 1 7.95 3.75 -6.25
CA ALA A 1 7.64 4.76 -7.28
C ALA A 1 6.25 4.49 -7.83
N GLN A 2 5.55 5.52 -8.34
CA GLN A 2 4.23 5.42 -8.96
C GLN A 2 4.36 5.81 -10.43
N VAL A 3 3.80 5.02 -11.35
CA VAL A 3 3.82 5.34 -12.78
C VAL A 3 2.96 6.57 -13.03
N LEU A 4 3.55 7.58 -13.68
CA LEU A 4 2.87 8.77 -14.16
C LEU A 4 2.54 8.62 -15.64
N GLU A 5 3.55 8.26 -16.44
CA GLU A 5 3.41 8.10 -17.89
C GLU A 5 4.28 6.95 -18.40
N ILE A 6 3.82 6.31 -19.48
CA ILE A 6 4.60 5.33 -20.24
C ILE A 6 4.88 5.97 -21.59
N VAL A 7 6.15 6.13 -21.93
CA VAL A 7 6.57 6.85 -23.14
C VAL A 7 7.17 5.89 -24.16
N GLN A 8 6.85 6.14 -25.42
CA GLN A 8 7.44 5.47 -26.57
C GLN A 8 8.01 6.52 -27.50
N ILE A 9 9.31 6.41 -27.81
CA ILE A 9 9.97 7.31 -28.74
C ILE A 9 9.64 6.84 -30.15
N VAL A 10 9.03 7.74 -30.94
CA VAL A 10 8.68 7.48 -32.34
C VAL A 10 9.93 7.17 -33.14
N SER A 11 9.83 6.18 -34.04
CA SER A 11 10.94 5.73 -34.90
C SER A 11 12.13 5.09 -34.14
N SER A 12 11.94 4.68 -32.88
CA SER A 12 12.89 3.83 -32.16
C SER A 12 12.65 2.34 -32.46
N THR A 13 13.64 1.49 -32.17
CA THR A 13 13.47 0.03 -32.24
C THR A 13 12.31 -0.47 -31.37
N PHE A 14 12.14 0.14 -30.19
CA PHE A 14 11.00 -0.13 -29.29
C PHE A 14 9.65 0.21 -29.92
N SER A 15 9.59 1.25 -30.76
CA SER A 15 8.35 1.62 -31.46
C SER A 15 7.93 0.59 -32.51
N LEU A 16 8.89 -0.06 -33.19
CA LEU A 16 8.61 -1.12 -34.15
C LEU A 16 8.00 -2.37 -33.50
N GLU A 17 8.38 -2.65 -32.25
CA GLU A 17 7.89 -3.80 -31.46
C GLU A 17 6.71 -3.45 -30.55
N ASN A 18 6.17 -2.22 -30.64
CA ASN A 18 5.13 -1.70 -29.76
C ASN A 18 5.48 -1.79 -28.26
N LEU A 19 6.75 -1.55 -27.92
CA LEU A 19 7.29 -1.55 -26.56
C LEU A 19 7.49 -0.13 -26.03
N ALA A 20 7.44 0.02 -24.70
CA ALA A 20 7.76 1.27 -24.04
C ALA A 20 9.27 1.56 -24.13
N SER A 21 9.63 2.81 -24.47
CA SER A 21 11.02 3.28 -24.45
C SER A 21 11.45 3.75 -23.05
N GLY A 22 10.50 4.21 -22.25
CA GLY A 22 10.74 4.71 -20.90
C GLY A 22 9.45 4.82 -20.11
N ILE A 23 9.58 4.95 -18.79
CA ILE A 23 8.46 5.13 -17.88
C ILE A 23 8.80 6.30 -16.96
N LEU A 24 7.96 7.34 -16.99
CA LEU A 24 8.04 8.43 -16.04
C LEU A 24 7.37 7.98 -14.75
N VAL A 25 8.10 8.08 -13.64
CA VAL A 25 7.59 7.68 -12.32
C VAL A 25 7.75 8.81 -11.31
N GLU A 26 6.78 8.94 -10.41
CA GLU A 26 6.92 9.67 -9.15
C GLU A 26 7.72 8.78 -8.18
N ALA A 27 8.91 9.25 -7.79
CA ALA A 27 9.71 8.57 -6.79
C ALA A 27 9.22 8.93 -5.38
N PHE A 28 9.45 8.03 -4.41
CA PHE A 28 9.06 8.26 -3.01
C PHE A 28 10.25 8.07 -2.10
N ASP A 29 10.37 8.95 -1.11
CA ASP A 29 11.17 8.70 0.08
C ASP A 29 10.43 7.76 1.03
N THR A 30 11.19 6.88 1.67
CA THR A 30 10.70 5.83 2.59
C THR A 30 11.44 5.84 3.93
N SER A 31 12.15 6.94 4.22
CA SER A 31 12.94 7.09 5.44
C SER A 31 12.08 7.18 6.71
N GLU A 32 10.85 7.68 6.61
CA GLU A 32 9.93 7.82 7.72
C GLU A 32 8.98 6.64 7.85
N THR A 33 8.69 6.21 9.08
CA THR A 33 7.77 5.11 9.39
C THR A 33 6.55 5.59 10.15
N SER A 34 5.39 5.00 9.87
CA SER A 34 4.16 5.24 10.62
C SER A 34 4.32 4.81 12.08
N ALA A 35 4.04 5.72 13.01
CA ALA A 35 4.05 5.40 14.44
C ALA A 35 3.07 4.29 14.82
N LYS A 36 1.92 4.21 14.14
CA LYS A 36 0.88 3.23 14.45
C LYS A 36 1.17 1.84 13.87
N TYR A 37 1.67 1.80 12.63
CA TYR A 37 1.82 0.55 11.87
C TYR A 37 3.26 0.07 11.74
N GLY A 38 4.24 0.92 12.05
CA GLY A 38 5.66 0.64 11.90
C GLY A 38 6.17 0.60 10.45
N VAL A 39 5.30 0.65 9.45
CA VAL A 39 5.70 0.56 8.03
C VAL A 39 6.07 1.93 7.42
N PRO A 40 6.87 1.97 6.35
CA PRO A 40 7.27 3.22 5.71
C PRO A 40 6.10 4.06 5.20
N ILE A 41 6.17 5.37 5.41
CA ILE A 41 5.28 6.38 4.81
C ILE A 41 5.88 6.79 3.47
N LEU A 42 5.04 6.86 2.44
CA LEU A 42 5.45 7.27 1.10
C LEU A 42 5.38 8.79 0.98
N LYS A 43 6.55 9.44 0.96
CA LYS A 43 6.65 10.89 0.70
C LYS A 43 7.06 11.13 -0.75
N PRO A 44 6.21 11.77 -1.59
CA PRO A 44 6.54 12.01 -2.99
C PRO A 44 7.78 12.89 -3.09
N THR A 45 8.61 12.59 -4.07
CA THR A 45 9.83 13.33 -4.42
C THR A 45 9.77 13.73 -5.89
N ARG A 46 10.88 14.20 -6.46
CA ARG A 46 10.91 14.59 -7.87
C ARG A 46 10.64 13.40 -8.79
N PRO A 47 9.85 13.57 -9.87
CA PRO A 47 9.70 12.56 -10.90
C PRO A 47 11.05 12.21 -11.55
N MET A 48 11.16 10.99 -12.05
CA MET A 48 12.32 10.52 -12.80
C MET A 48 11.91 9.56 -13.91
N MET A 49 12.72 9.51 -14.97
CA MET A 49 12.56 8.55 -16.06
C MET A 49 13.34 7.27 -15.71
N ILE A 50 12.68 6.12 -15.86
CA ILE A 50 13.30 4.79 -15.72
C ILE A 50 13.07 3.98 -17.00
N ARG A 51 13.87 2.92 -17.20
CA ARG A 51 13.63 1.98 -18.30
C ARG A 51 12.73 0.85 -17.79
N PRO A 52 11.90 0.24 -18.66
CA PRO A 52 11.02 -0.85 -18.24
C PRO A 52 11.74 -2.01 -17.54
N GLN A 53 12.95 -2.36 -17.99
CA GLN A 53 13.78 -3.41 -17.39
C GLN A 53 14.27 -3.11 -15.97
N ASP A 54 14.21 -1.87 -15.52
CA ASP A 54 14.61 -1.47 -14.17
C ASP A 54 13.47 -1.71 -13.14
N ILE A 55 12.27 -2.08 -13.60
CA ILE A 55 11.13 -2.40 -12.72
C ILE A 55 11.25 -3.83 -12.19
N LEU A 56 11.52 -3.97 -10.90
CA LEU A 56 11.67 -5.27 -10.25
C LEU A 56 10.34 -5.93 -9.88
N CYS A 57 9.36 -5.14 -9.41
CA CYS A 57 8.06 -5.64 -9.01
C CYS A 57 7.02 -4.53 -8.82
N THR A 58 5.75 -4.95 -8.75
CA THR A 58 4.65 -4.12 -8.26
C THR A 58 4.41 -4.37 -6.77
N VAL A 59 4.02 -3.31 -6.07
CA VAL A 59 3.85 -3.32 -4.62
C VAL A 59 2.53 -2.66 -4.29
N ASN A 60 1.76 -3.27 -3.39
CA ASN A 60 0.56 -2.66 -2.88
C ASN A 60 0.90 -1.50 -1.93
N VAL A 61 0.11 -0.43 -2.00
CA VAL A 61 0.19 0.72 -1.09
C VAL A 61 -1.15 0.90 -0.43
N GLN A 62 -1.13 1.16 0.87
CA GLN A 62 -2.33 1.26 1.69
C GLN A 62 -2.52 2.70 2.14
N HIS A 63 -3.76 3.15 2.30
CA HIS A 63 -4.03 4.46 2.89
C HIS A 63 -3.74 4.44 4.39
N ASN A 64 -3.17 5.52 4.93
CA ASN A 64 -2.92 5.66 6.36
C ASN A 64 -4.20 6.06 7.11
N CYS A 65 -5.19 5.17 7.18
CA CYS A 65 -6.49 5.49 7.78
C CYS A 65 -6.40 5.94 9.24
N ALA A 66 -5.43 5.42 10.00
CA ALA A 66 -5.26 5.73 11.42
C ALA A 66 -4.96 7.21 11.68
N ASN A 67 -4.28 7.88 10.75
CA ASN A 67 -3.88 9.28 10.90
C ASN A 67 -4.86 10.27 10.25
N ASN A 68 -5.85 9.79 9.50
CA ASN A 68 -6.68 10.64 8.66
C ASN A 68 -8.18 10.59 8.99
N SER A 69 -8.55 10.01 10.14
CA SER A 69 -9.93 9.98 10.64
C SER A 69 -10.96 9.48 9.61
N CYS A 70 -10.55 8.50 8.79
CA CYS A 70 -11.42 7.86 7.80
C CYS A 70 -12.66 7.27 8.49
N ASN A 71 -13.83 7.41 7.86
CA ASN A 71 -15.10 7.00 8.47
C ASN A 71 -16.06 6.39 7.46
N LEU A 72 -17.18 5.84 7.92
CA LEU A 72 -18.19 5.17 7.08
C LEU A 72 -19.20 6.14 6.44
N SER A 73 -18.85 7.41 6.26
CA SER A 73 -19.72 8.39 5.57
C SER A 73 -19.74 8.25 4.05
N GLY A 74 -18.97 7.30 3.50
CA GLY A 74 -18.95 7.00 2.08
C GLY A 74 -20.09 6.07 1.68
N THR A 75 -20.36 6.02 0.39
CA THR A 75 -21.34 5.10 -0.21
C THR A 75 -20.71 4.40 -1.40
N CYS A 76 -20.76 3.07 -1.46
CA CYS A 76 -20.37 2.30 -2.63
C CYS A 76 -21.59 1.64 -3.28
N ILE A 77 -21.59 1.59 -4.61
CA ILE A 77 -22.57 0.81 -5.37
C ILE A 77 -22.13 -0.65 -5.34
N VAL A 78 -23.04 -1.54 -4.95
CA VAL A 78 -22.76 -2.98 -4.93
C VAL A 78 -22.69 -3.49 -6.36
N GLN A 79 -21.60 -4.18 -6.68
CA GLN A 79 -21.46 -4.90 -7.93
C GLN A 79 -21.75 -6.38 -7.69
N GLU A 80 -22.70 -6.94 -8.44
CA GLU A 80 -23.04 -8.36 -8.47
C GLU A 80 -22.75 -8.85 -9.90
N GLU A 81 -22.01 -9.95 -10.07
CA GLU A 81 -21.61 -10.48 -11.38
C GLU A 81 -20.91 -9.49 -12.33
N ARG A 82 -20.19 -8.49 -11.76
CA ARG A 82 -19.56 -7.36 -12.47
C ARG A 82 -20.54 -6.34 -13.06
N GLU A 83 -21.83 -6.48 -12.79
CA GLU A 83 -22.84 -5.49 -13.11
C GLU A 83 -23.11 -4.56 -11.94
N LYS A 84 -23.30 -3.27 -12.22
CA LYS A 84 -23.70 -2.29 -11.20
C LYS A 84 -25.15 -2.55 -10.84
N THR A 85 -25.41 -2.74 -9.55
CA THR A 85 -26.78 -2.85 -9.05
C THR A 85 -27.27 -1.48 -8.55
N ASN A 86 -28.54 -1.40 -8.19
CA ASN A 86 -29.09 -0.23 -7.50
C ASN A 86 -28.86 -0.28 -5.97
N LYS A 87 -28.24 -1.35 -5.46
CA LYS A 87 -27.96 -1.50 -4.03
C LYS A 87 -26.74 -0.65 -3.68
N THR A 88 -26.81 0.04 -2.56
CA THR A 88 -25.67 0.78 -2.00
C THR A 88 -25.35 0.30 -0.60
N LEU A 89 -24.08 0.36 -0.23
CA LEU A 89 -23.62 0.03 1.11
C LEU A 89 -22.79 1.20 1.66
N PRO A 90 -22.84 1.46 2.98
CA PRO A 90 -21.90 2.34 3.64
C PRO A 90 -20.47 1.84 3.38
N CYS A 91 -19.58 2.75 3.00
CA CYS A 91 -18.19 2.43 2.74
C CYS A 91 -17.25 3.42 3.42
N MET A 92 -15.99 3.01 3.59
CA MET A 92 -14.96 3.87 4.15
C MET A 92 -14.68 5.04 3.20
N LYS A 93 -14.94 6.25 3.68
CA LYS A 93 -14.50 7.51 3.08
C LYS A 93 -13.11 7.84 3.60
N HIS A 94 -12.15 7.85 2.67
CA HIS A 94 -10.77 8.24 2.97
C HIS A 94 -10.61 9.75 2.86
N PHE A 95 -9.95 10.35 3.87
CA PHE A 95 -9.50 11.73 3.82
C PHE A 95 -7.99 11.76 3.57
N ASN A 96 -7.49 12.82 2.92
CA ASN A 96 -6.07 12.95 2.57
C ASN A 96 -5.49 11.72 1.86
N LEU A 97 -5.93 11.50 0.61
CA LEU A 97 -5.60 10.31 -0.21
C LEU A 97 -4.10 10.13 -0.50
N ASN A 98 -3.29 11.14 -0.23
CA ASN A 98 -1.84 11.11 -0.48
C ASN A 98 -1.04 10.56 0.69
N ASP A 99 -1.63 10.45 1.88
CA ASP A 99 -0.98 9.78 3.02
C ASP A 99 -1.09 8.25 2.86
N ARG A 100 -0.02 7.69 2.29
CA ARG A 100 0.05 6.29 1.88
C ARG A 100 1.22 5.60 2.56
N LEU A 101 1.00 4.33 2.86
CA LEU A 101 1.94 3.43 3.52
C LEU A 101 2.40 2.35 2.54
N LEU A 102 3.69 2.02 2.59
CA LEU A 102 4.25 0.92 1.82
C LEU A 102 3.92 -0.41 2.49
N ASN A 103 3.28 -1.34 1.76
CA ASN A 103 3.03 -2.67 2.28
C ASN A 103 4.29 -3.55 2.22
N THR A 104 5.12 -3.47 3.27
CA THR A 104 6.33 -4.31 3.41
C THR A 104 6.02 -5.76 3.74
N ASN A 105 4.76 -6.09 4.06
CA ASN A 105 4.33 -7.43 4.43
C ASN A 105 3.78 -8.23 3.22
N GLN A 106 3.78 -7.65 2.02
CA GLN A 106 3.36 -8.35 0.82
C GLN A 106 4.25 -9.57 0.55
N MET A 107 3.65 -10.76 0.49
CA MET A 107 4.39 -12.01 0.22
C MET A 107 4.93 -12.07 -1.21
N ARG A 108 4.12 -11.63 -2.18
CA ARG A 108 4.56 -11.47 -3.57
C ARG A 108 5.67 -10.42 -3.58
N SER A 109 6.84 -10.74 -4.12
CA SER A 109 8.00 -9.83 -4.16
C SER A 109 8.67 -9.55 -2.81
N ALA A 110 8.44 -10.39 -1.80
CA ALA A 110 9.05 -10.24 -0.47
C ALA A 110 10.58 -10.13 -0.50
N ILE A 111 11.24 -10.80 -1.45
CA ILE A 111 12.71 -10.73 -1.63
C ILE A 111 13.22 -9.29 -1.83
N TYR A 112 12.42 -8.43 -2.44
CA TYR A 112 12.74 -7.01 -2.63
C TYR A 112 12.24 -6.15 -1.47
N LEU A 113 11.06 -6.47 -0.91
CA LEU A 113 10.35 -5.64 0.07
C LEU A 113 10.83 -5.81 1.51
N GLN A 114 11.29 -7.01 1.89
CA GLN A 114 11.73 -7.27 3.27
C GLN A 114 12.91 -6.39 3.69
N ARG A 115 13.71 -5.92 2.73
CA ARG A 115 14.82 -4.98 2.96
C ARG A 115 14.35 -3.59 3.41
N LEU A 116 13.10 -3.24 3.13
CA LEU A 116 12.47 -1.97 3.51
C LEU A 116 11.65 -2.10 4.80
N ARG A 117 11.59 -3.29 5.40
CA ARG A 117 10.87 -3.51 6.65
C ARG A 117 11.62 -2.84 7.79
N PRO A 118 10.93 -2.17 8.73
CA PRO A 118 11.57 -1.73 9.98
C PRO A 118 12.18 -2.93 10.72
N ILE A 119 13.23 -2.68 11.49
CA ILE A 119 13.71 -3.65 12.48
C ILE A 119 12.63 -3.77 13.55
N ILE A 120 11.99 -4.93 13.64
CA ILE A 120 11.01 -5.21 14.68
C ILE A 120 11.76 -5.86 15.84
N PRO A 121 11.66 -5.34 17.07
CA PRO A 121 12.24 -6.00 18.23
C PRO A 121 11.63 -7.39 18.39
N PRO A 122 12.40 -8.38 18.88
CA PRO A 122 11.86 -9.71 19.12
C PRO A 122 10.68 -9.63 20.09
N LEU A 123 9.61 -10.35 19.75
CA LEU A 123 8.42 -10.45 20.59
C LEU A 123 8.72 -11.39 21.78
N ASP A 124 8.51 -10.91 23.00
CA ASP A 124 8.43 -11.80 24.17
C ASP A 124 7.16 -12.64 24.04
N ARG A 125 7.34 -13.92 23.75
CA ARG A 125 6.23 -14.83 23.48
C ARG A 125 5.41 -15.12 24.72
N ASP A 126 6.06 -15.29 25.87
CA ASP A 126 5.37 -15.67 27.10
C ASP A 126 4.52 -14.50 27.59
N GLU A 127 5.08 -13.29 27.53
CA GLU A 127 4.34 -12.06 27.83
C GLU A 127 3.17 -11.87 26.85
N ALA A 128 3.40 -12.01 25.53
CA ALA A 128 2.36 -11.84 24.53
C ALA A 128 1.21 -12.86 24.68
N ILE A 129 1.53 -14.12 24.99
CA ILE A 129 0.53 -15.17 25.25
C ILE A 129 -0.26 -14.84 26.52
N LEU A 130 0.41 -14.45 27.60
CA LEU A 130 -0.23 -14.12 28.86
C LEU A 130 -1.18 -12.92 28.71
N ILE A 131 -0.73 -11.85 28.04
CA ILE A 131 -1.56 -10.66 27.77
C ILE A 131 -2.79 -11.06 26.94
N GLY A 132 -2.58 -11.82 25.86
CA GLY A 132 -3.66 -12.27 24.99
C GLY A 132 -4.71 -13.10 25.73
N ALA A 133 -4.27 -14.12 26.49
CA ALA A 133 -5.14 -14.98 27.27
C ALA A 133 -5.91 -14.20 28.35
N THR A 134 -5.25 -13.22 29.00
CA THR A 134 -5.89 -12.38 30.02
C THR A 134 -6.99 -11.52 29.40
N CYS A 135 -6.72 -10.85 28.28
CA CYS A 135 -7.73 -10.06 27.56
C CYS A 135 -8.94 -10.90 27.16
N GLU A 136 -8.72 -12.10 26.62
CA GLU A 136 -9.80 -13.00 26.21
C GLU A 136 -10.69 -13.42 27.39
N ILE A 137 -10.08 -13.81 28.52
CA ILE A 137 -10.80 -14.18 29.74
C ILE A 137 -11.61 -13.00 30.28
N GLU A 138 -11.04 -11.78 30.26
CA GLU A 138 -11.75 -10.59 30.72
C GLU A 138 -12.94 -10.21 29.84
N GLU A 139 -12.83 -10.37 28.51
CA GLU A 139 -13.97 -10.15 27.62
C GLU A 139 -15.08 -11.17 27.85
N GLN A 140 -14.73 -12.45 28.05
CA GLN A 140 -15.71 -13.49 28.37
C GLN A 140 -16.42 -13.27 29.72
N LYS A 141 -15.75 -12.66 30.70
CA LYS A 141 -16.36 -12.30 31.99
C LYS A 141 -17.32 -11.11 31.93
N LYS A 142 -17.25 -10.30 30.87
CA LYS A 142 -18.12 -9.13 30.65
C LYS A 142 -19.38 -9.46 29.85
N ALA A 143 -19.41 -10.62 29.18
CA ALA A 143 -20.57 -11.15 28.45
C ALA A 143 -21.53 -11.89 29.38
#